data_AF-A0A7S3D7D3-F1
#
_entry.id   AF-A0A7S3D7D3-F1
#
_cell.length_a   1.000
_cell.length_b   1.000
_cell.length_c   1.000
_cell.angle_alpha   90.00
_cell.angle_beta   90.00
_cell.angle_gamma   90.00
#
_symmetry.space_group_name_H-M   'P 1'
#
loop_
_entity.id
_entity.type
_entity.pdbx_description
1 polymer ?
#
loop_
_entity_poly.entity_id
_entity_poly.type
_entity_poly.pdbx_seq_one_letter_code
_entity_poly.pdbx_strand_id
1 'polypeptide(L)'
;LIAKKNEIEKLNPGQVQGEFNALVPESSKFYEQLLKIFKRKIKRSKKKNADEDDEDYDSDEDMNDDDDFDEDDLSDDEEEEGEFCPPGCDPALYEKVCELREKRLDQEEILAEFHKSVEALKKENDSFVKKETSINSALKKTEDEIQAFQTHKQKKLNELDCVITLKLHQIQNLIDDRIPDDLTESLVFTNDGLHKLKERIKELQQEKVDLRKRQKQLRKENSTLLNTKKEAEARLAELQARALDVQILKFGQEIDLEVLERMSVNKTAEELKEKLRRQEGRLASELQQWQTKIKNAAADLAEVTKRNTERLKTVADLTGKQQKLEQSLNTTQSKMVAEYTPAHKDKDRIERQKLVNLIKLQAKEMEALKAEINMLRTKGGHVYTPIVKRQADGAQ
;
A
#
# COMPACT_ATOMS: atom_id res chain seq x y z
N LEU A 1 -8.80 -24.31 12.68
CA LEU A 1 -7.99 -23.15 13.16
C LEU A 1 -6.60 -23.55 13.66
N ILE A 2 -6.45 -24.50 14.59
CA ILE A 2 -5.13 -24.89 15.14
C ILE A 2 -4.22 -25.53 14.06
N ALA A 3 -4.74 -26.45 13.25
CA ALA A 3 -3.97 -27.07 12.15
C ALA A 3 -3.47 -26.03 11.13
N LYS A 4 -4.37 -25.13 10.68
CA LYS A 4 -4.04 -24.01 9.78
C LYS A 4 -3.02 -23.03 10.38
N LYS A 5 -3.09 -22.75 11.70
CA LYS A 5 -2.09 -21.93 12.40
C LYS A 5 -0.71 -22.59 12.43
N ASN A 6 -0.65 -23.90 12.66
CA ASN A 6 0.60 -24.65 12.66
C ASN A 6 1.22 -24.75 11.25
N GLU A 7 0.39 -24.71 10.19
CA GLU A 7 0.87 -24.64 8.80
C GLU A 7 1.43 -23.26 8.45
N ILE A 8 0.83 -22.18 8.97
CA ILE A 8 1.37 -20.81 8.87
C ILE A 8 2.72 -20.70 9.59
N GLU A 9 2.88 -21.29 10.77
CA GLU A 9 4.18 -21.30 11.49
C GLU A 9 5.29 -22.07 10.76
N LYS A 10 4.95 -23.02 9.87
CA LYS A 10 5.93 -23.72 9.04
C LYS A 10 6.43 -22.88 7.86
N LEU A 11 5.68 -21.86 7.45
CA LEU A 11 6.08 -20.92 6.41
C LEU A 11 6.97 -19.86 7.04
N ASN A 12 8.27 -19.98 6.80
CA ASN A 12 9.29 -19.14 7.43
C ASN A 12 9.85 -18.13 6.40
N PRO A 13 9.24 -16.94 6.22
CA PRO A 13 9.76 -15.94 5.29
C PRO A 13 11.18 -15.48 5.67
N GLY A 14 11.56 -15.62 6.94
CA GLY A 14 12.91 -15.39 7.43
C GLY A 14 13.96 -16.38 6.93
N GLN A 15 13.58 -17.62 6.58
CA GLN A 15 14.51 -18.59 5.97
C GLN A 15 14.87 -18.19 4.54
N VAL A 16 13.90 -17.76 3.73
CA VAL A 16 14.15 -17.30 2.35
C VAL A 16 14.99 -16.02 2.34
N GLN A 17 14.74 -15.11 3.29
CA GLN A 17 15.58 -13.93 3.50
C GLN A 17 17.00 -14.28 3.98
N GLY A 18 17.13 -15.31 4.83
CA GLY A 18 18.40 -15.84 5.31
C GLY A 18 19.23 -16.52 4.22
N GLU A 19 18.59 -17.29 3.34
CA GLU A 19 19.21 -17.91 2.15
C GLU A 19 19.71 -16.85 1.18
N PHE A 20 18.93 -15.78 0.95
CA PHE A 20 19.36 -14.63 0.15
C PHE A 20 20.60 -13.94 0.76
N ASN A 21 20.59 -13.68 2.07
CA ASN A 21 21.73 -13.06 2.77
C ASN A 21 22.97 -13.96 2.83
N ALA A 22 22.80 -15.29 2.79
CA ALA A 22 23.91 -16.25 2.72
C ALA A 22 24.52 -16.35 1.31
N LEU A 23 23.71 -16.24 0.26
CA LEU A 23 24.14 -16.26 -1.14
C LEU A 23 24.73 -14.93 -1.61
N VAL A 24 24.24 -13.82 -1.08
CA VAL A 24 24.72 -12.47 -1.42
C VAL A 24 25.10 -11.75 -0.11
N PRO A 25 26.36 -11.88 0.35
CA PRO A 25 26.85 -11.15 1.51
C PRO A 25 26.86 -9.64 1.22
N GLU A 26 26.66 -8.83 2.27
CA GLU A 26 26.67 -7.35 2.21
C GLU A 26 27.97 -6.74 1.63
N SER A 27 29.02 -7.55 1.46
CA SER A 27 30.31 -7.16 0.86
C SER A 27 30.34 -7.20 -0.68
N SER A 28 29.28 -7.69 -1.33
CA SER A 28 29.23 -7.81 -2.78
C SER A 28 28.79 -6.50 -3.45
N LYS A 29 29.51 -6.07 -4.50
CA LYS A 29 29.25 -4.80 -5.22
C LYS A 29 27.86 -4.71 -5.87
N PHE A 30 27.18 -5.84 -6.00
CA PHE A 30 25.85 -5.97 -6.62
C PHE A 30 24.74 -6.24 -5.60
N TYR A 31 25.04 -6.22 -4.28
CA TYR A 31 24.08 -6.50 -3.21
C TYR A 31 22.84 -5.62 -3.30
N GLU A 32 23.00 -4.31 -3.51
CA GLU A 32 21.87 -3.37 -3.59
C GLU A 32 20.97 -3.63 -4.82
N GLN A 33 21.56 -3.98 -5.97
CA GLN A 33 20.81 -4.29 -7.20
C GLN A 33 20.06 -5.63 -7.07
N LEU A 34 20.72 -6.66 -6.54
CA LEU A 34 20.12 -7.98 -6.32
C LEU A 34 19.05 -7.95 -5.21
N LEU A 35 19.23 -7.12 -4.17
CA LEU A 35 18.22 -6.88 -3.14
C LEU A 35 16.98 -6.18 -3.72
N LYS A 36 17.17 -5.24 -4.65
CA LYS A 36 16.07 -4.55 -5.35
C LYS A 36 15.28 -5.52 -6.22
N ILE A 37 15.95 -6.44 -6.92
CA ILE A 37 15.33 -7.50 -7.71
C ILE A 37 14.58 -8.49 -6.81
N PHE A 38 15.20 -8.97 -5.72
CA PHE A 38 14.58 -9.90 -4.77
C PHE A 38 13.33 -9.33 -4.06
N LYS A 39 13.36 -8.04 -3.71
CA LYS A 39 12.24 -7.33 -3.07
C LYS A 39 11.15 -6.88 -4.05
N ARG A 40 11.42 -6.83 -5.36
CA ARG A 40 10.42 -6.39 -6.35
C ARG A 40 9.23 -7.36 -6.35
N LYS A 41 8.04 -6.84 -6.10
CA LYS A 41 6.79 -7.60 -6.24
C LYS A 41 6.40 -7.60 -7.72
N ILE A 42 6.38 -8.78 -8.35
CA ILE A 42 5.74 -8.93 -9.66
C ILE A 42 4.28 -9.31 -9.40
N LYS A 43 3.34 -8.63 -10.06
CA LYS A 43 1.95 -9.08 -10.15
C LYS A 43 1.97 -10.40 -10.93
N ARG A 44 1.73 -11.51 -10.23
CA ARG A 44 1.50 -12.80 -10.88
C ARG A 44 0.03 -12.86 -11.25
N SER A 45 -0.28 -12.98 -12.54
CA SER A 45 -1.62 -13.39 -12.96
C SER A 45 -1.82 -14.81 -12.45
N LYS A 46 -2.83 -15.02 -11.60
CA LYS A 46 -3.21 -16.36 -11.15
C LYS A 46 -3.31 -17.28 -12.37
N LYS A 47 -2.43 -18.27 -12.45
CA LYS A 47 -2.59 -19.37 -13.40
C LYS A 47 -3.82 -20.11 -12.92
N LYS A 48 -4.96 -19.88 -13.59
CA LYS A 48 -6.19 -20.63 -13.38
C LYS A 48 -5.85 -22.11 -13.57
N ASN A 49 -5.70 -22.83 -12.45
CA ASN A 49 -5.89 -24.26 -12.48
C ASN A 49 -7.39 -24.47 -12.67
N ALA A 50 -7.74 -24.76 -13.92
CA ALA A 50 -8.98 -25.43 -14.24
C ALA A 50 -8.89 -26.83 -13.66
N ASP A 51 -9.62 -27.08 -12.58
CA ASP A 51 -10.36 -28.31 -12.44
C ASP A 51 -11.62 -28.02 -11.64
N GLU A 52 -12.72 -28.40 -12.27
CA GLU A 52 -14.10 -28.33 -11.83
C GLU A 52 -14.29 -29.21 -10.59
N ASP A 53 -15.06 -28.73 -9.61
CA ASP A 53 -16.16 -29.54 -9.09
C ASP A 53 -17.25 -28.60 -8.56
N ASP A 54 -18.38 -28.75 -9.24
CA ASP A 54 -19.64 -28.04 -9.17
C ASP A 54 -20.52 -28.78 -8.15
N GLU A 55 -20.81 -28.16 -7.00
CA GLU A 55 -21.98 -28.53 -6.19
C GLU A 55 -22.68 -27.28 -5.67
N ASP A 56 -23.61 -26.85 -6.52
CA ASP A 56 -24.86 -26.15 -6.28
C ASP A 56 -25.47 -26.37 -4.88
N TYR A 57 -25.54 -25.30 -4.07
CA TYR A 57 -26.54 -25.15 -3.01
C TYR A 57 -27.10 -23.72 -3.04
N ASP A 58 -28.32 -23.68 -3.57
CA ASP A 58 -29.29 -22.59 -3.67
C ASP A 58 -29.74 -21.98 -2.31
N SER A 59 -30.27 -20.75 -2.39
CA SER A 59 -30.96 -19.92 -1.36
C SER A 59 -30.11 -19.33 -0.21
N ASP A 60 -30.15 -18.03 0.13
CA ASP A 60 -31.17 -16.99 -0.09
C ASP A 60 -30.58 -15.57 -0.05
N GLU A 61 -31.28 -14.66 -0.71
CA GLU A 61 -31.08 -13.21 -0.86
C GLU A 61 -31.00 -12.45 0.48
N ASP A 62 -30.03 -11.53 0.57
CA ASP A 62 -30.24 -10.22 1.20
C ASP A 62 -29.25 -9.20 0.61
N MET A 63 -29.75 -8.42 -0.35
CA MET A 63 -29.12 -7.24 -0.93
C MET A 63 -29.22 -6.04 0.02
N ASN A 64 -28.07 -5.42 0.33
CA ASN A 64 -27.88 -3.99 0.67
C ASN A 64 -26.36 -3.76 0.56
N ASP A 65 -25.84 -3.35 -0.59
CA ASP A 65 -25.78 -1.98 -1.13
C ASP A 65 -24.80 -1.07 -0.37
N ASP A 66 -23.96 -0.44 -1.19
CA ASP A 66 -23.00 0.64 -0.92
C ASP A 66 -21.61 0.29 -0.36
N ASP A 67 -20.67 0.02 -1.27
CA ASP A 67 -19.28 0.45 -1.14
C ASP A 67 -18.72 0.74 -2.55
N ASP A 68 -18.96 1.98 -2.97
CA ASP A 68 -18.39 2.67 -4.13
C ASP A 68 -16.85 2.77 -3.97
N PHE A 69 -16.13 1.73 -4.43
CA PHE A 69 -14.69 1.78 -4.60
C PHE A 69 -14.38 2.18 -6.05
N ASP A 70 -14.35 3.49 -6.26
CA ASP A 70 -13.75 4.17 -7.41
C ASP A 70 -12.22 3.92 -7.36
N GLU A 71 -11.79 2.78 -7.89
CA GLU A 71 -10.37 2.46 -8.10
C GLU A 71 -9.98 2.93 -9.51
N ASP A 72 -9.67 4.23 -9.62
CA ASP A 72 -8.87 4.81 -10.71
C ASP A 72 -7.49 4.12 -10.74
N ASP A 73 -7.43 2.92 -11.34
CA ASP A 73 -6.19 2.22 -11.69
C ASP A 73 -5.57 2.94 -12.89
N LEU A 74 -4.93 4.08 -12.59
CA LEU A 74 -3.99 4.75 -13.47
C LEU A 74 -2.93 3.73 -13.87
N SER A 75 -3.08 3.25 -15.10
CA SER A 75 -2.12 2.50 -15.88
C SER A 75 -0.77 3.23 -15.90
N ASP A 76 0.11 2.86 -14.98
CA ASP A 76 1.55 3.14 -15.09
C ASP A 76 2.19 1.92 -15.74
N ASP A 77 2.10 1.89 -17.08
CA ASP A 77 2.96 1.10 -17.96
C ASP A 77 4.41 1.63 -17.82
N GLU A 78 5.03 1.43 -16.65
CA GLU A 78 6.48 1.50 -16.53
C GLU A 78 7.05 0.19 -17.07
N GLU A 79 7.27 0.22 -18.38
CA GLU A 79 8.31 -0.45 -19.15
C GLU A 79 8.85 -1.76 -18.56
N GLU A 80 8.58 -2.81 -19.32
CA GLU A 80 9.25 -4.10 -19.36
C GLU A 80 10.77 -3.91 -19.62
N GLU A 81 11.50 -3.24 -18.72
CA GLU A 81 12.96 -3.19 -18.74
C GLU A 81 13.46 -4.60 -18.40
N GLY A 82 13.82 -5.31 -19.47
CA GLY A 82 14.34 -6.65 -19.46
C GLY A 82 15.35 -6.87 -18.34
N GLU A 83 15.20 -8.02 -17.70
CA GLU A 83 16.10 -8.61 -16.74
C GLU A 83 17.52 -8.77 -17.33
N PHE A 84 18.27 -7.67 -17.41
CA PHE A 84 19.65 -7.71 -17.81
C PHE A 84 20.49 -7.99 -16.56
N CYS A 85 21.09 -9.18 -16.54
CA CYS A 85 22.11 -9.54 -15.59
C CYS A 85 23.14 -8.39 -15.53
N PRO A 86 23.34 -7.74 -14.36
CA PRO A 86 24.24 -6.60 -14.29
C PRO A 86 25.63 -7.00 -14.80
N PRO A 87 26.28 -6.16 -15.64
CA PRO A 87 27.53 -6.52 -16.30
C PRO A 87 28.61 -6.84 -15.25
N GLY A 88 28.94 -8.13 -15.11
CA GLY A 88 29.90 -8.65 -14.13
C GLY A 88 29.32 -9.51 -12.99
N CYS A 89 28.01 -9.80 -12.98
CA CYS A 89 27.41 -10.80 -12.10
C CYS A 89 27.43 -12.19 -12.74
N ASP A 90 27.72 -13.23 -11.94
CA ASP A 90 27.63 -14.62 -12.40
C ASP A 90 26.17 -14.95 -12.75
N PRO A 91 25.86 -15.37 -14.00
CA PRO A 91 24.52 -15.75 -14.41
C PRO A 91 23.85 -16.75 -13.47
N ALA A 92 24.63 -17.67 -12.87
CA ALA A 92 24.13 -18.66 -11.92
C ALA A 92 23.70 -18.06 -10.57
N LEU A 93 24.25 -16.90 -10.19
CA LEU A 93 23.87 -16.17 -8.97
C LEU A 93 22.57 -15.39 -9.19
N TYR A 94 22.40 -14.82 -10.39
CA TYR A 94 21.20 -14.10 -10.80
C TYR A 94 19.99 -15.05 -10.88
N GLU A 95 20.15 -16.21 -11.52
CA GLU A 95 19.10 -17.24 -11.62
C GLU A 95 18.64 -17.72 -10.24
N LYS A 96 19.57 -17.96 -9.31
CA LYS A 96 19.25 -18.32 -7.92
C LYS A 96 18.54 -17.22 -7.14
N VAL A 97 18.84 -15.94 -7.40
CA VAL A 97 18.13 -14.81 -6.78
C VAL A 97 16.70 -14.70 -7.32
N CYS A 98 16.50 -14.98 -8.62
CA CYS A 98 15.16 -15.07 -9.21
C CYS A 98 14.38 -16.26 -8.64
N GLU A 99 14.97 -17.44 -8.49
CA GLU A 99 14.33 -18.60 -7.84
C GLU A 99 13.95 -18.30 -6.37
N LEU A 100 14.82 -17.64 -5.61
CA LEU A 100 14.52 -17.25 -4.22
C LEU A 100 13.40 -16.22 -4.13
N ARG A 101 13.31 -15.31 -5.10
CA ARG A 101 12.20 -14.37 -5.22
C ARG A 101 10.91 -15.09 -5.55
N GLU A 102 10.95 -16.09 -6.44
CA GLU A 102 9.77 -16.89 -6.76
C GLU A 102 9.26 -17.65 -5.53
N LYS A 103 10.18 -18.29 -4.79
CA LYS A 103 9.86 -18.96 -3.51
C LYS A 103 9.28 -18.00 -2.47
N ARG A 104 9.78 -16.76 -2.38
CA ARG A 104 9.22 -15.74 -1.49
C ARG A 104 7.78 -15.38 -1.89
N LEU A 105 7.54 -15.17 -3.18
CA LEU A 105 6.20 -14.84 -3.68
C LEU A 105 5.22 -16.01 -3.51
N ASP A 106 5.65 -17.26 -3.72
CA ASP A 106 4.84 -18.45 -3.45
C ASP A 106 4.46 -18.53 -1.96
N GLN A 107 5.42 -18.31 -1.06
CA GLN A 107 5.14 -18.30 0.38
C GLN A 107 4.19 -17.16 0.78
N GLU A 108 4.33 -15.97 0.20
CA GLU A 108 3.43 -14.83 0.45
C GLU A 108 2.00 -15.11 -0.06
N GLU A 109 1.84 -15.72 -1.24
CA GLU A 109 0.53 -16.10 -1.79
C GLU A 109 -0.14 -17.18 -0.93
N ILE A 110 0.61 -18.23 -0.56
CA ILE A 110 0.12 -19.29 0.32
C ILE A 110 -0.29 -18.72 1.69
N LEU A 111 0.50 -17.81 2.27
CA LEU A 111 0.15 -17.13 3.52
C LEU A 111 -1.13 -16.29 3.37
N ALA A 112 -1.29 -15.56 2.28
CA ALA A 112 -2.49 -14.77 2.01
C ALA A 112 -3.74 -15.67 1.86
N GLU A 113 -3.63 -16.81 1.17
CA GLU A 113 -4.72 -17.79 1.05
C GLU A 113 -5.04 -18.46 2.39
N PHE A 114 -4.03 -18.80 3.20
CA PHE A 114 -4.26 -19.30 4.55
C PHE A 114 -4.95 -18.27 5.44
N HIS A 115 -4.52 -17.00 5.39
CA HIS A 115 -5.17 -15.91 6.11
C HIS A 115 -6.65 -15.76 5.73
N LYS A 116 -6.96 -15.75 4.42
CA LYS A 116 -8.35 -15.74 3.93
C LYS A 116 -9.15 -16.94 4.46
N SER A 117 -8.58 -18.14 4.43
CA SER A 117 -9.25 -19.34 4.96
C SER A 117 -9.46 -19.31 6.47
N VAL A 118 -8.54 -18.69 7.23
CA VAL A 118 -8.66 -18.51 8.68
C VAL A 118 -9.76 -17.52 9.00
N GLU A 119 -9.88 -16.43 8.24
CA GLU A 119 -10.97 -15.45 8.40
C GLU A 119 -12.33 -16.05 8.04
N ALA A 120 -12.42 -16.83 6.96
CA ALA A 120 -13.63 -17.56 6.60
C ALA A 120 -14.08 -18.52 7.73
N LEU A 121 -13.16 -19.35 8.24
CA LEU A 121 -13.45 -20.27 9.35
C LEU A 121 -13.82 -19.53 10.65
N LYS A 122 -13.28 -18.34 10.89
CA LYS A 122 -13.70 -17.51 12.04
C LYS A 122 -15.14 -17.01 11.85
N LYS A 123 -15.48 -16.48 10.67
CA LYS A 123 -16.85 -16.04 10.36
C LYS A 123 -17.85 -17.19 10.50
N GLU A 124 -17.52 -18.38 10.00
CA GLU A 124 -18.35 -19.58 10.18
C GLU A 124 -18.52 -19.95 11.65
N ASN A 125 -17.44 -19.96 12.44
CA ASN A 125 -17.51 -20.26 13.87
C ASN A 125 -18.41 -19.26 14.61
N ASP A 126 -18.23 -17.95 14.36
CA ASP A 126 -19.09 -16.92 14.95
C ASP A 126 -20.57 -17.10 14.54
N SER A 127 -20.82 -17.55 13.31
CA SER A 127 -22.19 -17.89 12.85
C SER A 127 -22.76 -19.10 13.60
N PHE A 128 -21.95 -20.14 13.84
CA PHE A 128 -22.37 -21.32 14.59
C PHE A 128 -22.63 -20.99 16.06
N VAL A 129 -21.81 -20.15 16.69
CA VAL A 129 -22.03 -19.69 18.07
C VAL A 129 -23.34 -18.89 18.18
N LYS A 130 -23.65 -18.03 17.20
CA LYS A 130 -24.94 -17.33 17.15
C LYS A 130 -26.12 -18.29 16.98
N LYS A 131 -25.99 -19.30 16.11
CA LYS A 131 -27.01 -20.35 15.94
C LYS A 131 -27.21 -21.16 17.24
N GLU A 132 -26.13 -21.58 17.89
CA GLU A 132 -26.15 -22.32 19.14
C GLU A 132 -26.83 -21.52 20.26
N THR A 133 -26.48 -20.25 20.44
CA THR A 133 -27.09 -19.40 21.46
C THR A 133 -28.58 -19.16 21.20
N SER A 134 -28.98 -18.98 19.94
CA SER A 134 -30.39 -18.88 19.54
C SER A 134 -31.16 -20.16 19.84
N ILE A 135 -30.62 -21.33 19.46
CA ILE A 135 -31.21 -22.64 19.72
C ILE A 135 -31.34 -22.89 21.23
N ASN A 136 -30.31 -22.60 22.01
CA ASN A 136 -30.34 -22.75 23.47
C ASN A 136 -31.42 -21.85 24.10
N SER A 137 -31.60 -20.62 23.59
CA SER A 137 -32.67 -19.74 24.04
C SER A 137 -34.05 -20.30 23.68
N ALA A 138 -34.22 -20.81 22.46
CA ALA A 138 -35.46 -21.43 22.01
C ALA A 138 -35.81 -22.68 22.83
N LEU A 139 -34.83 -23.56 23.07
CA LEU A 139 -34.99 -24.76 23.91
C LEU A 139 -35.47 -24.38 25.31
N LYS A 140 -34.80 -23.42 25.95
CA LYS A 140 -35.20 -22.97 27.29
C LYS A 140 -36.63 -22.40 27.30
N LYS A 141 -37.00 -21.60 26.30
CA LYS A 141 -38.38 -21.10 26.17
C LYS A 141 -39.37 -22.24 26.02
N THR A 142 -39.09 -23.23 25.17
CA THR A 142 -39.97 -24.40 25.02
C THR A 142 -40.06 -25.24 26.30
N GLU A 143 -38.98 -25.40 27.05
CA GLU A 143 -39.00 -26.08 28.34
C GLU A 143 -39.88 -25.33 29.36
N ASP A 144 -39.73 -24.00 29.43
CA ASP A 144 -40.54 -23.13 30.28
C ASP A 144 -42.03 -23.18 29.89
N GLU A 145 -42.35 -23.17 28.59
CA GLU A 145 -43.71 -23.32 28.07
C GLU A 145 -44.30 -24.68 28.38
N ILE A 146 -43.53 -25.76 28.23
CA ILE A 146 -43.94 -27.12 28.61
C ILE A 146 -44.23 -27.17 30.11
N GLN A 147 -43.36 -26.59 30.95
CA GLN A 147 -43.57 -26.57 32.40
C GLN A 147 -44.80 -25.75 32.79
N ALA A 148 -45.01 -24.60 32.14
CA ALA A 148 -46.20 -23.77 32.33
C ALA A 148 -47.47 -24.54 31.92
N PHE A 149 -47.44 -25.23 30.78
CA PHE A 149 -48.55 -26.04 30.30
C PHE A 149 -48.86 -27.21 31.24
N GLN A 150 -47.85 -27.94 31.71
CA GLN A 150 -48.02 -29.02 32.68
C GLN A 150 -48.62 -28.50 33.99
N THR A 151 -48.16 -27.34 34.47
CA THR A 151 -48.70 -26.69 35.67
C THR A 151 -50.16 -26.27 35.46
N HIS A 152 -50.50 -25.71 34.29
CA HIS A 152 -51.86 -25.34 33.94
C HIS A 152 -52.77 -26.57 33.84
N LYS A 153 -52.30 -27.63 33.18
CA LYS A 153 -52.99 -28.92 33.12
C LYS A 153 -53.22 -29.49 34.51
N GLN A 154 -52.23 -29.44 35.40
CA GLN A 154 -52.37 -29.90 36.77
C GLN A 154 -53.39 -29.05 37.54
N LYS A 155 -53.38 -27.73 37.40
CA LYS A 155 -54.41 -26.85 37.99
C LYS A 155 -55.81 -27.22 37.51
N LYS A 156 -55.99 -27.43 36.19
CA LYS A 156 -57.27 -27.83 35.60
C LYS A 156 -57.71 -29.24 36.00
N LEU A 157 -56.78 -30.18 36.14
CA LEU A 157 -57.08 -31.51 36.68
C LEU A 157 -57.45 -31.46 38.16
N ASN A 158 -56.83 -30.57 38.94
CA ASN A 158 -57.16 -30.39 40.35
C ASN A 158 -58.52 -29.73 40.57
N GLU A 159 -59.09 -29.05 39.56
CA GLU A 159 -60.48 -28.54 39.59
C GLU A 159 -61.52 -29.67 39.42
N LEU A 160 -61.09 -30.88 39.03
CA LEU A 160 -62.00 -32.01 38.83
C LEU A 160 -62.14 -32.82 40.12
N ASP A 161 -63.36 -32.85 40.65
CA ASP A 161 -63.70 -33.68 41.80
C ASP A 161 -63.68 -35.17 41.41
N CYS A 162 -62.68 -35.90 41.90
CA CYS A 162 -62.60 -37.35 41.73
C CYS A 162 -63.31 -38.06 42.89
N VAL A 163 -64.45 -38.70 42.63
CA VAL A 163 -65.11 -39.55 43.62
C VAL A 163 -64.49 -40.94 43.59
N ILE A 164 -63.91 -41.38 44.71
CA ILE A 164 -63.31 -42.70 44.87
C ILE A 164 -64.08 -43.47 45.94
N THR A 165 -64.61 -44.63 45.58
CA THR A 165 -65.23 -45.54 46.53
C THR A 165 -64.16 -46.41 47.18
N LEU A 166 -63.95 -46.25 48.49
CA LEU A 166 -63.01 -47.06 49.27
C LEU A 166 -63.76 -48.08 50.14
N LYS A 167 -63.21 -49.28 50.27
CA LYS A 167 -63.66 -50.26 51.26
C LYS A 167 -63.01 -49.93 52.61
N LEU A 168 -63.72 -50.22 53.71
CA LEU A 168 -63.24 -49.92 55.07
C LEU A 168 -61.82 -50.44 55.37
N HIS A 169 -61.44 -51.60 54.83
CA HIS A 169 -60.10 -52.17 55.03
C HIS A 169 -58.97 -51.45 54.27
N GLN A 170 -59.31 -50.58 53.31
CA GLN A 170 -58.33 -49.83 52.50
C GLN A 170 -57.90 -48.53 53.20
N ILE A 171 -58.62 -48.11 54.25
CA ILE A 171 -58.31 -46.91 55.02
C ILE A 171 -57.22 -47.28 56.04
N GLN A 172 -56.00 -46.84 55.76
CA GLN A 172 -54.84 -47.07 56.64
C GLN A 172 -54.50 -45.85 57.52
N ASN A 173 -55.20 -44.73 57.34
CA ASN A 173 -55.05 -43.54 58.17
C ASN A 173 -55.89 -43.67 59.43
N LEU A 174 -55.37 -44.35 60.44
CA LEU A 174 -56.02 -44.55 61.73
C LEU A 174 -55.42 -43.58 62.76
N ILE A 175 -56.28 -42.86 63.47
CA ILE A 175 -55.92 -42.03 64.63
C ILE A 175 -56.47 -42.77 65.85
N ASP A 176 -55.62 -43.14 66.80
CA ASP A 176 -55.99 -43.93 68.00
C ASP A 176 -56.78 -45.21 67.68
N ASP A 177 -56.30 -45.99 66.70
CA ASP A 177 -56.91 -47.25 66.21
C ASP A 177 -58.37 -47.12 65.73
N ARG A 178 -58.84 -45.90 65.47
CA ARG A 178 -60.15 -45.61 64.90
C ARG A 178 -60.03 -44.86 63.57
N ILE A 179 -61.02 -45.05 62.72
CA ILE A 179 -61.14 -44.30 61.46
C ILE A 179 -61.57 -42.88 61.85
N PRO A 180 -60.85 -41.83 61.40
CA PRO A 180 -61.24 -40.44 61.65
C PRO A 180 -62.61 -40.12 61.05
N ASP A 181 -63.40 -39.30 61.77
CA ASP A 181 -64.70 -38.84 61.29
C ASP A 181 -64.58 -37.85 60.12
N ASP A 182 -63.41 -37.21 59.97
CA ASP A 182 -63.09 -36.31 58.87
C ASP A 182 -61.86 -36.82 58.10
N LEU A 183 -62.03 -37.05 56.80
CA LEU A 183 -61.00 -37.55 55.90
C LEU A 183 -60.45 -36.44 54.96
N THR A 184 -60.81 -35.18 55.18
CA THR A 184 -60.37 -34.05 54.33
C THR A 184 -58.85 -33.88 54.28
N GLU A 185 -58.11 -34.18 55.35
CA GLU A 185 -56.64 -34.14 55.37
C GLU A 185 -55.98 -35.46 54.91
N SER A 186 -56.76 -36.44 54.47
CA SER A 186 -56.25 -37.75 54.03
C SER A 186 -55.89 -37.75 52.55
N LEU A 187 -54.70 -38.25 52.22
CA LEU A 187 -54.24 -38.41 50.85
C LEU A 187 -54.51 -39.82 50.34
N VAL A 188 -55.09 -39.93 49.14
CA VAL A 188 -55.33 -41.22 48.48
C VAL A 188 -54.22 -41.51 47.48
N PHE A 189 -53.53 -42.63 47.65
CA PHE A 189 -52.52 -43.12 46.71
C PHE A 189 -52.84 -44.54 46.28
N THR A 190 -52.45 -44.90 45.05
CA THR A 190 -52.42 -46.30 44.64
C THR A 190 -51.28 -47.02 45.37
N ASN A 191 -51.43 -48.32 45.64
CA ASN A 191 -50.37 -49.12 46.27
C ASN A 191 -49.07 -49.06 45.45
N ASP A 192 -49.18 -49.13 44.12
CA ASP A 192 -48.05 -48.98 43.21
C ASP A 192 -47.42 -47.59 43.28
N GLY A 193 -48.23 -46.53 43.41
CA GLY A 193 -47.76 -45.17 43.61
C GLY A 193 -46.99 -45.00 44.92
N LEU A 194 -47.46 -45.64 45.99
CA LEU A 194 -46.80 -45.65 47.30
C LEU A 194 -45.48 -46.45 47.27
N HIS A 195 -45.45 -47.59 46.56
CA HIS A 195 -44.21 -48.34 46.33
C HIS A 195 -43.19 -47.52 45.53
N LYS A 196 -43.61 -46.90 44.43
CA LYS A 196 -42.76 -46.00 43.63
C LYS A 196 -42.23 -44.83 44.45
N LEU A 197 -43.06 -44.21 45.29
CA LEU A 197 -42.60 -43.11 46.15
C LEU A 197 -41.58 -43.60 47.19
N LYS A 198 -41.78 -44.79 47.77
CA LYS A 198 -40.81 -45.42 48.68
C LYS A 198 -39.49 -45.75 47.97
N GLU A 199 -39.52 -46.24 46.74
CA GLU A 199 -38.33 -46.48 45.93
C GLU A 199 -37.64 -45.17 45.59
N ARG A 200 -38.39 -44.15 45.17
CA ARG A 200 -37.85 -42.82 44.88
C ARG A 200 -37.20 -42.17 46.10
N ILE A 201 -37.74 -42.38 47.31
CA ILE A 201 -37.08 -41.94 48.55
C ILE A 201 -35.72 -42.61 48.72
N LYS A 202 -35.60 -43.91 48.42
CA LYS A 202 -34.31 -44.62 48.47
C LYS A 202 -33.32 -44.09 47.42
N GLU A 203 -33.79 -43.86 46.19
CA GLU A 203 -32.98 -43.25 45.13
C GLU A 203 -32.48 -41.85 45.54
N LEU A 204 -33.36 -40.98 46.02
CA LEU A 204 -32.99 -39.65 46.49
C LEU A 204 -32.00 -39.69 47.65
N GLN A 205 -32.10 -40.68 48.54
CA GLN A 205 -31.10 -40.90 49.59
C GLN A 205 -29.74 -41.29 48.99
N GLN A 206 -29.70 -42.15 47.97
CA GLN A 206 -28.48 -42.52 47.26
C GLN A 206 -27.88 -41.31 46.52
N GLU A 207 -28.69 -40.58 45.74
CA GLU A 207 -28.30 -39.36 45.04
C GLU A 207 -27.72 -38.32 46.02
N LYS A 208 -28.34 -38.13 47.20
CA LYS A 208 -27.84 -37.22 48.24
C LYS A 208 -26.49 -37.67 48.80
N VAL A 209 -26.26 -38.97 48.96
CA VAL A 209 -24.97 -39.51 49.40
C VAL A 209 -23.90 -39.27 48.33
N ASP A 210 -24.22 -39.50 47.06
CA ASP A 210 -23.27 -39.33 45.96
C ASP A 210 -22.94 -37.86 45.69
N LEU A 211 -23.93 -36.97 45.77
CA LEU A 211 -23.71 -35.52 45.73
C LEU A 211 -22.80 -35.05 46.88
N ARG A 212 -22.98 -35.59 48.10
CA ARG A 212 -22.09 -35.31 49.23
C ARG A 212 -20.67 -35.81 48.99
N LYS A 213 -20.49 -37.00 48.41
CA LYS A 213 -19.16 -37.51 48.02
C LYS A 213 -18.50 -36.59 47.00
N ARG A 214 -19.23 -36.21 45.94
CA ARG A 214 -18.73 -35.29 44.90
C ARG A 214 -18.37 -33.92 45.47
N GLN A 215 -19.21 -33.36 46.34
CA GLN A 215 -18.91 -32.10 47.02
C GLN A 215 -17.65 -32.20 47.88
N LYS A 216 -17.46 -33.32 48.60
CA LYS A 216 -16.25 -33.56 49.39
C LYS A 216 -15.00 -33.67 48.50
N GLN A 217 -15.11 -34.34 47.35
CA GLN A 217 -14.04 -34.44 46.37
C GLN A 217 -13.67 -33.07 45.80
N LEU A 218 -14.65 -32.29 45.34
CA LEU A 218 -14.42 -30.93 44.83
C LEU A 218 -13.78 -30.01 45.88
N ARG A 219 -14.16 -30.14 47.16
CA ARG A 219 -13.51 -29.39 48.24
C ARG A 219 -12.04 -29.79 48.43
N LYS A 220 -11.72 -31.09 48.32
CA LYS A 220 -10.33 -31.57 48.38
C LYS A 220 -9.53 -31.04 47.19
N GLU A 221 -10.07 -31.16 45.98
CA GLU A 221 -9.45 -30.67 44.74
C GLU A 221 -9.19 -29.16 44.80
N ASN A 222 -10.17 -28.38 45.25
CA ASN A 222 -10.00 -26.94 45.43
C ASN A 222 -8.93 -26.62 46.48
N SER A 223 -8.91 -27.34 47.62
CA SER A 223 -7.85 -27.17 48.62
C SER A 223 -6.47 -27.51 48.06
N THR A 224 -6.35 -28.55 47.24
CA THR A 224 -5.07 -28.90 46.59
C THR A 224 -4.65 -27.84 45.59
N LEU A 225 -5.57 -27.35 44.75
CA LEU A 225 -5.30 -26.28 43.78
C LEU A 225 -4.91 -24.96 44.45
N LEU A 226 -5.52 -24.64 45.59
CA LEU A 226 -5.18 -23.44 46.35
C LEU A 226 -3.77 -23.55 46.97
N ASN A 227 -3.38 -24.73 47.43
CA ASN A 227 -2.02 -24.97 47.91
C ASN A 227 -0.99 -24.92 46.77
N THR A 228 -1.26 -25.56 45.61
CA THR A 228 -0.35 -25.49 44.46
C THR A 228 -0.23 -24.08 43.90
N LYS A 229 -1.32 -23.30 43.90
CA LYS A 229 -1.29 -21.87 43.56
C LYS A 229 -0.37 -21.10 44.50
N LYS A 230 -0.51 -21.29 45.82
CA LYS A 230 0.38 -20.64 46.81
C LYS A 230 1.84 -21.04 46.64
N GLU A 231 2.12 -22.31 46.37
CA GLU A 231 3.49 -22.79 46.08
C GLU A 231 4.06 -22.15 44.82
N ALA A 232 3.25 -22.03 43.76
CA ALA A 232 3.66 -21.37 42.52
C ALA A 232 3.90 -19.86 42.72
N GLU A 233 3.04 -19.18 43.48
CA GLU A 233 3.22 -17.77 43.87
C GLU A 233 4.50 -17.58 44.70
N ALA A 234 4.79 -18.47 45.65
CA ALA A 234 6.02 -18.42 46.43
C ALA A 234 7.27 -18.63 45.57
N ARG A 235 7.25 -19.59 44.62
CA ARG A 235 8.34 -19.79 43.66
C ARG A 235 8.53 -18.58 42.74
N LEU A 236 7.43 -17.97 42.30
CA LEU A 236 7.46 -16.77 41.46
C LEU A 236 8.07 -15.60 42.23
N ALA A 237 7.69 -15.40 43.49
CA ALA A 237 8.29 -14.39 44.37
C ALA A 237 9.78 -14.64 44.62
N GLU A 238 10.19 -15.90 44.83
CA GLU A 238 11.59 -16.27 44.97
C GLU A 238 12.39 -15.99 43.69
N LEU A 239 11.85 -16.35 42.52
CA LEU A 239 12.48 -16.07 41.23
C LEU A 239 12.55 -14.57 40.94
N GLN A 240 11.53 -13.80 41.31
CA GLN A 240 11.53 -12.34 41.22
C GLN A 240 12.60 -11.74 42.13
N ALA A 241 12.69 -12.19 43.38
CA ALA A 241 13.73 -11.72 44.31
C ALA A 241 15.14 -12.06 43.77
N ARG A 242 15.37 -13.28 43.28
CA ARG A 242 16.64 -13.65 42.64
C ARG A 242 16.92 -12.81 41.40
N ALA A 243 15.90 -12.49 40.60
CA ALA A 243 16.06 -11.62 39.44
C ALA A 243 16.45 -10.20 39.84
N LEU A 244 15.80 -9.64 40.87
CA LEU A 244 16.14 -8.34 41.45
C LEU A 244 17.55 -8.35 42.02
N ASP A 245 17.94 -9.37 42.79
CA ASP A 245 19.29 -9.51 43.34
C ASP A 245 20.35 -9.53 42.22
N VAL A 246 20.10 -10.30 41.16
CA VAL A 246 20.99 -10.36 39.99
C VAL A 246 21.04 -9.01 39.26
N GLN A 247 19.91 -8.32 39.13
CA GLN A 247 19.85 -6.99 38.50
C GLN A 247 20.61 -5.95 39.33
N ILE A 248 20.42 -5.92 40.64
CA ILE A 248 21.14 -5.04 41.57
C ILE A 248 22.65 -5.36 41.57
N LEU A 249 23.04 -6.64 41.59
CA LEU A 249 24.46 -7.02 41.55
C LEU A 249 25.14 -6.62 40.25
N LYS A 250 24.47 -6.81 39.10
CA LYS A 250 25.07 -6.57 37.78
C LYS A 250 25.02 -5.10 37.36
N PHE A 251 23.96 -4.39 37.73
CA PHE A 251 23.67 -3.07 37.18
C PHE A 251 23.50 -1.97 38.25
N GLY A 252 23.45 -2.33 39.54
CA GLY A 252 23.32 -1.38 40.66
C GLY A 252 21.94 -0.72 40.79
N GLN A 253 21.01 -1.04 39.89
CA GLN A 253 19.63 -0.52 39.83
C GLN A 253 18.70 -1.59 39.24
N GLU A 254 17.41 -1.53 39.58
CA GLU A 254 16.38 -2.34 38.91
C GLU A 254 16.27 -1.90 37.45
N ILE A 255 16.59 -2.81 36.53
CA ILE A 255 16.43 -2.56 35.11
C ILE A 255 15.07 -3.10 34.71
N ASP A 256 14.19 -2.19 34.31
CA ASP A 256 13.01 -2.55 33.54
C ASP A 256 13.48 -3.08 32.18
N LEU A 257 13.44 -4.40 32.01
CA LEU A 257 13.90 -5.08 30.81
C LEU A 257 13.05 -4.70 29.59
N GLU A 258 11.78 -4.33 29.75
CA GLU A 258 10.94 -3.85 28.65
C GLU A 258 11.34 -2.45 28.21
N VAL A 259 11.65 -1.58 29.16
CA VAL A 259 12.19 -0.24 28.85
C VAL A 259 13.60 -0.37 28.30
N LEU A 260 14.44 -1.29 28.78
CA LEU A 260 15.75 -1.56 28.20
C LEU A 260 15.63 -2.18 26.81
N GLU A 261 14.62 -2.99 26.50
CA GLU A 261 14.42 -3.49 25.14
C GLU A 261 13.99 -2.35 24.20
N ARG A 262 13.10 -1.45 24.66
CA ARG A 262 12.68 -0.24 23.94
C ARG A 262 13.78 0.83 23.82
N MET A 263 14.63 0.95 24.85
CA MET A 263 15.75 1.89 24.95
C MET A 263 17.08 1.26 24.53
N SER A 264 17.12 -0.04 24.25
CA SER A 264 18.24 -0.68 23.57
C SER A 264 18.21 -0.06 22.18
N VAL A 265 18.92 1.06 22.12
CA VAL A 265 19.25 1.76 20.91
C VAL A 265 19.90 0.69 20.08
N ASN A 266 19.13 0.12 19.14
CA ASN A 266 19.68 -0.71 18.11
C ASN A 266 20.65 0.23 17.41
N LYS A 267 21.95 0.13 17.73
CA LYS A 267 22.97 1.11 17.34
C LYS A 267 22.94 1.32 15.82
N THR A 268 22.59 0.25 15.11
CA THR A 268 22.25 0.21 13.70
C THR A 268 21.10 1.15 13.31
N ALA A 269 20.02 1.23 14.08
CA ALA A 269 18.87 2.09 13.83
C ALA A 269 19.17 3.58 14.06
N GLU A 270 19.94 3.94 15.10
CA GLU A 270 20.39 5.34 15.28
C GLU A 270 21.44 5.73 14.24
N GLU A 271 22.37 4.84 13.87
CA GLU A 271 23.29 5.06 12.75
C GLU A 271 22.53 5.23 11.41
N LEU A 272 21.45 4.47 11.20
CA LEU A 272 20.58 4.61 10.02
C LEU A 272 19.81 5.93 10.04
N LYS A 273 19.26 6.35 11.18
CA LYS A 273 18.63 7.68 11.30
C LYS A 273 19.62 8.81 11.06
N GLU A 274 20.85 8.70 11.55
CA GLU A 274 21.87 9.71 11.31
C GLU A 274 22.30 9.75 9.84
N LYS A 275 22.40 8.59 9.17
CA LYS A 275 22.62 8.51 7.71
C LYS A 275 21.46 9.11 6.94
N LEU A 276 20.22 8.81 7.31
CA LEU A 276 19.01 9.40 6.72
C LEU A 276 19.04 10.92 6.84
N ARG A 277 19.29 11.44 8.04
CA ARG A 277 19.37 12.90 8.28
C ARG A 277 20.49 13.57 7.49
N ARG A 278 21.65 12.90 7.33
CA ARG A 278 22.74 13.39 6.46
C ARG A 278 22.33 13.40 4.99
N GLN A 279 21.61 12.39 4.52
CA GLN A 279 21.11 12.33 3.15
C GLN A 279 20.03 13.37 2.89
N GLU A 280 19.05 13.52 3.79
CA GLU A 280 18.03 14.58 3.73
C GLU A 280 18.66 15.97 3.70
N GLY A 281 19.70 16.22 4.50
CA GLY A 281 20.43 17.49 4.48
C GLY A 281 21.13 17.79 3.14
N ARG A 282 21.71 16.76 2.49
CA ARG A 282 22.30 16.90 1.14
C ARG A 282 21.21 17.16 0.10
N LEU A 283 20.16 16.35 0.11
CA LEU A 283 19.03 16.49 -0.81
C LEU A 283 18.38 17.87 -0.67
N ALA A 284 18.17 18.36 0.55
CA ALA A 284 17.65 19.70 0.80
C ALA A 284 18.57 20.81 0.25
N SER A 285 19.89 20.65 0.41
CA SER A 285 20.88 21.60 -0.14
C SER A 285 20.89 21.58 -1.67
N GLU A 286 20.81 20.41 -2.29
CA GLU A 286 20.68 20.25 -3.74
C GLU A 286 19.38 20.88 -4.24
N LEU A 287 18.26 20.65 -3.55
CA LEU A 287 16.97 21.28 -3.86
C LEU A 287 17.05 22.81 -3.83
N GLN A 288 17.74 23.39 -2.84
CA GLN A 288 17.97 24.84 -2.79
C GLN A 288 18.85 25.33 -3.95
N GLN A 289 19.90 24.59 -4.32
CA GLN A 289 20.73 24.93 -5.48
C GLN A 289 19.93 24.87 -6.78
N TRP A 290 19.06 23.87 -6.95
CA TRP A 290 18.18 23.78 -8.11
C TRP A 290 17.16 24.91 -8.13
N GLN A 291 16.54 25.23 -7.00
CA GLN A 291 15.62 26.37 -6.90
C GLN A 291 16.30 27.71 -7.23
N THR A 292 17.55 27.91 -6.80
CA THR A 292 18.30 29.13 -7.16
C THR A 292 18.66 29.16 -8.65
N LYS A 293 19.07 28.02 -9.24
CA LYS A 293 19.27 27.92 -10.69
C LYS A 293 18.00 28.22 -11.48
N ILE A 294 16.85 27.68 -11.07
CA ILE A 294 15.55 27.94 -11.69
C ILE A 294 15.20 29.44 -11.60
N LYS A 295 15.39 30.06 -10.43
CA LYS A 295 15.15 31.50 -10.24
C LYS A 295 16.04 32.35 -11.14
N ASN A 296 17.33 32.03 -11.25
CA ASN A 296 18.26 32.75 -12.11
C ASN A 296 17.88 32.58 -13.59
N ALA A 297 17.60 31.36 -14.05
CA ALA A 297 17.16 31.11 -15.41
C ALA A 297 15.84 31.83 -15.75
N ALA A 298 14.90 31.89 -14.81
CA ALA A 298 13.67 32.65 -14.97
C ALA A 298 13.93 34.16 -15.06
N ALA A 299 14.88 34.69 -14.27
CA ALA A 299 15.29 36.09 -14.35
C ALA A 299 15.97 36.43 -15.68
N ASP A 300 16.87 35.56 -16.16
CA ASP A 300 17.54 35.71 -17.46
C ASP A 300 16.52 35.69 -18.61
N LEU A 301 15.56 34.75 -18.57
CA LEU A 301 14.47 34.69 -19.54
C LEU A 301 13.66 36.00 -19.52
N ALA A 302 13.26 36.47 -18.33
CA ALA A 302 12.50 37.72 -18.20
C ALA A 302 13.28 38.93 -18.74
N GLU A 303 14.60 38.98 -18.51
CA GLU A 303 15.46 40.05 -19.01
C GLU A 303 15.60 40.00 -20.54
N VAL A 304 15.79 38.82 -21.12
CA VAL A 304 15.82 38.62 -22.58
C VAL A 304 14.48 38.97 -23.21
N THR A 305 13.36 38.55 -22.61
CA THR A 305 12.01 38.91 -23.06
C THR A 305 11.82 40.43 -23.02
N LYS A 306 12.27 41.10 -21.95
CA LYS A 306 12.21 42.56 -21.85
C LYS A 306 13.03 43.23 -22.96
N ARG A 307 14.29 42.83 -23.18
CA ARG A 307 15.12 43.35 -24.27
C ARG A 307 14.50 43.11 -25.65
N ASN A 308 13.88 41.94 -25.85
CA ASN A 308 13.19 41.63 -27.11
C ASN A 308 11.97 42.55 -27.30
N THR A 309 11.17 42.76 -26.26
CA THR A 309 10.03 43.71 -26.33
C THR A 309 10.48 45.14 -26.59
N GLU A 310 11.61 45.59 -26.02
CA GLU A 310 12.21 46.90 -26.30
C GLU A 310 12.66 46.99 -27.76
N ARG A 311 13.33 45.96 -28.28
CA ARG A 311 13.72 45.90 -29.70
C ARG A 311 12.48 45.92 -30.61
N LEU A 312 11.45 45.16 -30.30
CA LEU A 312 10.18 45.17 -31.06
C LEU A 312 9.53 46.55 -31.04
N LYS A 313 9.55 47.28 -29.92
CA LYS A 313 9.10 48.68 -29.86
C LYS A 313 9.95 49.57 -30.77
N THR A 314 11.27 49.47 -30.73
CA THR A 314 12.14 50.26 -31.62
C THR A 314 11.92 49.94 -33.09
N VAL A 315 11.68 48.67 -33.43
CA VAL A 315 11.33 48.25 -34.79
C VAL A 315 10.00 48.86 -35.19
N ALA A 316 8.96 48.77 -34.35
CA ALA A 316 7.66 49.39 -34.62
C ALA A 316 7.78 50.92 -34.84
N ASP A 317 8.57 51.60 -34.02
CA ASP A 317 8.83 53.04 -34.16
C ASP A 317 9.57 53.37 -35.46
N LEU A 318 10.58 52.58 -35.83
CA LEU A 318 11.33 52.74 -37.07
C LEU A 318 10.46 52.43 -38.29
N THR A 319 9.64 51.40 -38.26
CA THR A 319 8.67 51.09 -39.31
C THR A 319 7.66 52.22 -39.46
N GLY A 320 7.18 52.80 -38.35
CA GLY A 320 6.32 53.99 -38.39
C GLY A 320 7.01 55.21 -39.01
N LYS A 321 8.29 55.44 -38.70
CA LYS A 321 9.10 56.50 -39.35
C LYS A 321 9.34 56.23 -40.82
N GLN A 322 9.64 54.98 -41.19
CA GLN A 322 9.82 54.55 -42.57
C GLN A 322 8.54 54.80 -43.37
N GLN A 323 7.38 54.37 -42.88
CA GLN A 323 6.09 54.61 -43.54
C GLN A 323 5.80 56.10 -43.72
N LYS A 324 6.08 56.94 -42.71
CA LYS A 324 5.96 58.41 -42.84
C LYS A 324 6.89 58.98 -43.91
N LEU A 325 8.14 58.53 -43.93
CA LEU A 325 9.11 58.95 -44.93
C LEU A 325 8.70 58.49 -46.32
N GLU A 326 8.29 57.23 -46.50
CA GLU A 326 7.77 56.70 -47.77
C GLU A 326 6.53 57.47 -48.24
N GLN A 327 5.60 57.82 -47.35
CA GLN A 327 4.47 58.69 -47.69
C GLN A 327 4.94 60.07 -48.14
N SER A 328 5.89 60.69 -47.43
CA SER A 328 6.45 61.99 -47.81
C SER A 328 7.19 61.94 -49.14
N LEU A 329 7.93 60.85 -49.39
CA LEU A 329 8.75 60.63 -50.57
C LEU A 329 7.89 60.28 -51.77
N ASN A 330 6.84 59.48 -51.61
CA ASN A 330 5.81 59.28 -52.63
C ASN A 330 5.09 60.59 -52.97
N THR A 331 4.85 61.45 -51.98
CA THR A 331 4.24 62.77 -52.21
C THR A 331 5.18 63.69 -52.99
N THR A 332 6.47 63.77 -52.62
CA THR A 332 7.46 64.58 -53.34
C THR A 332 7.82 63.99 -54.70
N GLN A 333 7.91 62.67 -54.83
CA GLN A 333 8.11 61.97 -56.10
C GLN A 333 6.91 62.17 -57.02
N SER A 334 5.68 62.12 -56.51
CA SER A 334 4.49 62.47 -57.30
C SER A 334 4.55 63.92 -57.82
N LYS A 335 5.01 64.87 -57.00
CA LYS A 335 5.23 66.27 -57.41
C LYS A 335 6.36 66.41 -58.44
N MET A 336 7.51 65.77 -58.23
CA MET A 336 8.64 65.79 -59.17
C MET A 336 8.29 65.12 -60.50
N VAL A 337 7.57 64.00 -60.48
CA VAL A 337 7.11 63.33 -61.71
C VAL A 337 6.12 64.20 -62.49
N ALA A 338 5.32 65.03 -61.81
CA ALA A 338 4.48 66.02 -62.47
C ALA A 338 5.27 67.17 -63.15
N GLU A 339 6.45 67.54 -62.62
CA GLU A 339 7.34 68.56 -63.21
C GLU A 339 8.31 68.01 -64.27
N TYR A 340 8.48 66.68 -64.35
CA TYR A 340 9.47 66.04 -65.21
C TYR A 340 8.97 65.83 -66.65
N THR A 341 9.20 66.83 -67.49
CA THR A 341 8.82 66.83 -68.92
C THR A 341 9.72 65.92 -69.78
N PRO A 342 9.26 65.43 -70.95
CA PRO A 342 10.03 64.53 -71.83
C PRO A 342 11.40 65.09 -72.26
N ALA A 343 11.56 66.41 -72.31
CA ALA A 343 12.81 67.07 -72.68
C ALA A 343 13.94 66.88 -71.63
N HIS A 344 13.58 66.65 -70.36
CA HIS A 344 14.56 66.33 -69.31
C HIS A 344 15.08 64.89 -69.43
N LYS A 345 14.24 63.94 -69.89
CA LYS A 345 14.65 62.53 -70.10
C LYS A 345 15.82 62.39 -71.08
N ASP A 346 15.78 63.13 -72.18
CA ASP A 346 16.81 63.02 -73.22
C ASP A 346 18.13 63.68 -72.79
N LYS A 347 18.07 64.83 -72.11
CA LYS A 347 19.26 65.47 -71.52
C LYS A 347 19.91 64.58 -70.47
N ASP A 348 19.13 64.03 -69.55
CA ASP A 348 19.62 63.14 -68.50
C ASP A 348 20.15 61.83 -69.08
N ARG A 349 19.57 61.31 -70.18
CA ARG A 349 20.11 60.12 -70.86
C ARG A 349 21.49 60.38 -71.46
N ILE A 350 21.68 61.55 -72.08
CA ILE A 350 22.96 61.96 -72.65
C ILE A 350 23.98 62.22 -71.54
N GLU A 351 23.60 62.92 -70.47
CA GLU A 351 24.47 63.15 -69.32
C GLU A 351 24.82 61.84 -68.61
N ARG A 352 23.87 60.91 -68.46
CA ARG A 352 24.12 59.57 -67.91
C ARG A 352 25.08 58.78 -68.79
N GLN A 353 24.99 58.87 -70.11
CA GLN A 353 25.96 58.26 -71.02
C GLN A 353 27.35 58.89 -70.89
N LYS A 354 27.44 60.22 -70.75
CA LYS A 354 28.70 60.91 -70.48
C LYS A 354 29.31 60.47 -69.14
N LEU A 355 28.49 60.37 -68.10
CA LEU A 355 28.89 59.91 -66.77
C LEU A 355 29.33 58.44 -66.79
N VAL A 356 28.61 57.56 -67.47
CA VAL A 356 29.00 56.15 -67.64
C VAL A 356 30.32 56.04 -68.38
N ASN A 357 30.53 56.85 -69.42
CA ASN A 357 31.80 56.88 -70.14
C ASN A 357 32.94 57.43 -69.26
N LEU A 358 32.67 58.45 -68.44
CA LEU A 358 33.63 58.99 -67.48
C LEU A 358 34.00 57.94 -66.42
N ILE A 359 33.01 57.22 -65.87
CA ILE A 359 33.24 56.12 -64.92
C ILE A 359 34.09 55.02 -65.55
N LYS A 360 33.83 54.66 -66.82
CA LYS A 360 34.66 53.69 -67.55
C LYS A 360 36.09 54.18 -67.76
N LEU A 361 36.29 55.48 -68.02
CA LEU A 361 37.61 56.08 -68.15
C LEU A 361 38.35 56.07 -66.81
N GLN A 362 37.70 56.53 -65.74
CA GLN A 362 38.24 56.55 -64.38
C GLN A 362 38.50 55.15 -63.83
N ALA A 363 37.69 54.15 -64.21
CA ALA A 363 37.94 52.76 -63.86
C ALA A 363 39.22 52.22 -64.53
N LYS A 364 39.45 52.56 -65.81
CA LYS A 364 40.70 52.23 -66.51
C LYS A 364 41.89 52.97 -65.92
N GLU A 365 41.74 54.24 -65.56
CA GLU A 365 42.77 55.00 -64.86
C GLU A 365 43.08 54.40 -63.47
N MET A 366 42.06 53.99 -62.72
CA MET A 366 42.24 53.28 -61.45
C MET A 366 42.94 51.93 -61.64
N GLU A 367 42.65 51.18 -62.70
CA GLU A 367 43.35 49.93 -63.01
C GLU A 367 44.81 50.19 -63.39
N ALA A 368 45.08 51.22 -64.20
CA ALA A 368 46.43 51.64 -64.55
C ALA A 368 47.22 52.09 -63.32
N LEU A 369 46.63 52.91 -62.46
CA LEU A 369 47.22 53.34 -61.19
C LEU A 369 47.40 52.17 -60.21
N LYS A 370 46.48 51.21 -60.17
CA LYS A 370 46.65 49.97 -59.37
C LYS A 370 47.80 49.11 -59.92
N ALA A 371 47.97 49.03 -61.23
CA ALA A 371 49.08 48.32 -61.86
C ALA A 371 50.42 49.03 -61.59
N GLU A 372 50.44 50.36 -61.63
CA GLU A 372 51.60 51.18 -61.29
C GLU A 372 51.94 51.09 -59.80
N ILE A 373 50.95 51.17 -58.91
CA ILE A 373 51.13 50.92 -57.46
C ILE A 373 51.67 49.51 -57.24
N ASN A 374 51.16 48.49 -57.94
CA ASN A 374 51.69 47.13 -57.83
C ASN A 374 53.15 47.03 -58.32
N MET A 375 53.51 47.71 -59.42
CA MET A 375 54.91 47.79 -59.87
C MET A 375 55.81 48.54 -58.89
N LEU A 376 55.34 49.64 -58.31
CA LEU A 376 56.09 50.44 -57.33
C LEU A 376 56.19 49.76 -55.95
N ARG A 377 55.21 48.90 -55.61
CA ARG A 377 55.22 48.07 -54.39
C ARG A 377 56.22 46.93 -54.48
N THR A 378 56.64 46.55 -55.68
CA THR A 378 57.70 45.56 -55.93
C THR A 378 58.98 46.24 -56.41
N LYS A 379 59.82 46.75 -55.50
CA LYS A 379 61.21 47.08 -55.86
C LYS A 379 62.01 45.79 -56.05
N GLY A 380 62.01 45.30 -57.29
CA GLY A 380 62.88 44.25 -57.80
C GLY A 380 62.57 44.03 -59.28
N GLY A 381 63.32 44.68 -60.16
CA GLY A 381 63.07 44.66 -61.59
C GLY A 381 63.21 43.28 -62.23
N HIS A 382 62.20 42.89 -63.02
CA HIS A 382 62.39 42.00 -64.16
C HIS A 382 61.33 42.29 -65.22
N VAL A 383 61.79 42.79 -66.36
CA VAL A 383 61.05 42.78 -67.62
C VAL A 383 61.08 41.33 -68.12
N TYR A 384 59.93 40.73 -68.44
CA TYR A 384 59.63 40.10 -69.75
C TYR A 384 58.27 39.38 -69.75
N THR A 385 57.39 39.88 -70.64
CA THR A 385 56.57 39.15 -71.64
C THR A 385 55.45 38.17 -71.24
N PRO A 386 54.45 38.00 -72.13
CA PRO A 386 53.06 37.76 -71.77
C PRO A 386 52.74 36.27 -71.71
N ILE A 387 51.90 35.89 -70.74
CA ILE A 387 51.22 34.58 -70.76
C ILE A 387 49.78 34.83 -71.18
N VAL A 388 49.55 34.56 -72.46
CA VAL A 388 48.26 34.28 -73.07
C VAL A 388 47.52 33.27 -72.19
N LYS A 389 46.38 33.66 -71.60
CA LYS A 389 45.38 32.71 -71.10
C LYS A 389 44.16 32.76 -72.01
N ARG A 390 44.04 31.65 -72.74
CA ARG A 390 42.90 31.13 -73.52
C ARG A 390 41.54 31.71 -73.15
N GLN A 391 40.84 32.17 -74.17
CA GLN A 391 39.39 32.12 -74.25
C GLN A 391 38.92 30.68 -73.95
N ALA A 392 37.96 30.57 -73.03
CA ALA A 392 37.04 29.46 -72.99
C ALA A 392 35.64 30.06 -73.08
N ASP A 393 35.06 29.89 -74.26
CA ASP A 393 33.64 30.08 -74.53
C ASP A 393 32.80 29.26 -73.54
N GLY A 394 31.70 29.85 -73.12
CA GLY A 394 30.70 29.23 -72.25
C GLY A 394 29.41 29.99 -72.35
N ALA A 395 28.78 29.90 -73.53
CA ALA A 395 27.38 30.21 -73.72
C ALA A 395 26.52 29.16 -72.99
N GLN A 396 25.72 29.60 -72.03
CA GLN A 396 24.27 29.43 -72.00
C GLN A 396 23.67 30.27 -70.88
#